data_AF-A0A6I2V8C7-F1
#
_entry.id   AF-A0A6I2V8C7-F1
#
_cell.length_a   1.000
_cell.length_b   1.000
_cell.length_c   1.000
_cell.angle_alpha   90.00
_cell.angle_beta   90.00
_cell.angle_gamma   90.00
#
_symmetry.space_group_name_H-M   'P 1'
#
loop_
_entity.id
_entity.type
_entity.pdbx_description
1 polymer ?
#
loop_
_entity_poly.entity_id
_entity_poly.type
_entity_poly.pdbx_seq_one_letter_code
_entity_poly.pdbx_strand_id
1 'polypeptide(L)'
;MINLHSVDMWQQLSVIIDAMIAAVLGSLIGWERDRAGKSAGPRTMALVGSASAAIVAIGAVLDAASNYGDPTRALHAIITGIGFLGAGLIFTDKHSTGIQGVTT
;
A
#
# COMPACT_ATOMS: atom_id res chain seq x y z
N MET A 1 -7.87 -11.77 24.38
CA MET A 1 -9.11 -11.27 23.75
C MET A 1 -8.90 -9.79 23.50
N ILE A 2 -8.81 -9.34 22.25
CA ILE A 2 -8.60 -7.92 21.90
C ILE A 2 -9.84 -7.16 22.39
N ASN A 3 -9.68 -6.28 23.38
CA ASN A 3 -10.78 -5.46 23.87
C ASN A 3 -11.06 -4.34 22.85
N LEU A 4 -12.09 -4.46 22.03
CA LEU A 4 -12.51 -3.36 21.13
C LEU A 4 -12.82 -2.06 21.88
N HIS A 5 -13.05 -2.12 23.19
CA HIS A 5 -13.28 -0.96 24.06
C HIS A 5 -11.99 -0.18 24.39
N SER A 6 -10.79 -0.74 24.15
CA SER A 6 -9.52 -0.04 24.41
C SER A 6 -9.05 0.81 23.22
N VAL A 7 -9.75 0.75 22.08
CA VAL A 7 -9.43 1.56 20.91
C VAL A 7 -10.29 2.81 20.99
N ASP A 8 -9.64 3.93 21.26
CA ASP A 8 -10.32 5.22 21.34
C ASP A 8 -10.90 5.61 19.97
N MET A 9 -12.08 6.23 19.98
CA MET A 9 -12.73 6.78 18.78
C MET A 9 -11.78 7.69 17.98
N TRP A 10 -10.90 8.40 18.69
CA TRP A 10 -9.86 9.24 18.10
C TRP A 10 -8.87 8.46 17.26
N GLN A 11 -8.44 7.28 17.70
CA GLN A 11 -7.50 6.45 16.94
C GLN A 11 -8.17 5.91 15.68
N GLN A 12 -9.44 5.51 15.76
CA GLN A 12 -10.20 5.07 14.60
C GLN A 12 -10.33 6.18 13.56
N LEU A 13 -10.62 7.39 14.01
CA LEU A 13 -10.71 8.56 13.13
C LEU A 13 -9.37 8.87 12.46
N SER A 14 -8.26 8.82 13.22
CA SER A 14 -6.92 9.01 12.66
C SER A 14 -6.59 8.00 11.56
N VAL A 15 -6.87 6.70 11.77
CA VAL A 15 -6.62 5.66 10.76
C VAL A 15 -7.40 5.93 9.47
N ILE A 16 -8.67 6.33 9.59
CA ILE A 16 -9.50 6.64 8.42
C ILE A 16 -8.96 7.87 7.68
N ILE A 17 -8.56 8.92 8.41
CA ILE A 17 -8.00 10.14 7.83
C ILE A 17 -6.69 9.81 7.10
N ASP A 18 -5.78 9.06 7.73
CA ASP A 18 -4.50 8.68 7.12
C ASP A 18 -4.70 7.84 5.85
N ALA A 19 -5.63 6.88 5.87
CA ALA A 19 -5.98 6.09 4.70
C ALA A 19 -6.59 6.93 3.57
N MET A 20 -7.42 7.93 3.91
CA MET A 20 -8.00 8.86 2.93
C MET A 20 -6.94 9.78 2.32
N ILE A 21 -6.04 10.32 3.13
CA ILE A 21 -4.91 11.13 2.65
C ILE A 21 -4.02 10.29 1.73
N ALA A 22 -3.69 9.06 2.15
CA ALA A 22 -2.90 8.13 1.34
C ALA A 22 -3.60 7.77 0.02
N ALA A 23 -4.93 7.63 0.01
CA ALA A 23 -5.70 7.40 -1.21
C ALA A 23 -5.60 8.59 -2.18
N VAL A 24 -5.72 9.82 -1.68
CA VAL A 24 -5.63 11.04 -2.50
C VAL A 24 -4.22 11.22 -3.07
N LEU A 25 -3.20 11.10 -2.22
CA LEU A 25 -1.80 11.19 -2.64
C LEU A 25 -1.42 10.07 -3.61
N GLY A 26 -1.85 8.84 -3.33
CA GLY A 26 -1.66 7.69 -4.22
C GLY A 26 -2.34 7.90 -5.58
N SER A 27 -3.57 8.44 -5.58
CA SER A 27 -4.29 8.79 -6.82
C SER A 27 -3.55 9.85 -7.64
N LEU A 28 -3.03 10.90 -7.00
CA LEU A 28 -2.21 11.93 -7.66
C LEU A 28 -0.96 11.34 -8.32
N ILE A 29 -0.23 10.47 -7.61
CA ILE A 29 0.94 9.76 -8.16
C ILE A 29 0.52 8.87 -9.32
N GLY A 30 -0.56 8.11 -9.16
CA GLY A 30 -1.05 7.22 -10.21
C GLY A 30 -1.55 7.98 -11.44
N TRP A 31 -2.04 9.20 -11.29
CA TRP A 31 -2.42 10.07 -12.40
C TRP A 31 -1.22 10.58 -13.20
N GLU A 32 -0.14 10.98 -12.52
CA GLU A 32 1.11 11.32 -13.19
C GLU A 32 1.70 10.12 -13.95
N ARG A 33 1.62 8.93 -13.34
CA ARG A 33 2.07 7.67 -13.97
C ARG A 33 1.23 7.27 -15.18
N ASP A 34 -0.08 7.44 -15.10
CA ASP A 34 -1.01 7.18 -16.19
C ASP A 34 -0.70 8.09 -17.40
N ARG A 35 -0.46 9.38 -17.14
CA ARG A 35 0.00 10.34 -18.15
C ARG A 35 1.35 9.99 -18.75
N ALA A 36 2.25 9.39 -17.97
CA ALA A 36 3.55 8.88 -18.42
C ALA A 36 3.45 7.52 -19.13
N GLY A 37 2.25 7.01 -19.41
CA GLY A 37 2.04 5.74 -20.14
C GLY A 37 2.37 4.49 -19.32
N LYS A 38 2.39 4.57 -17.98
CA LYS A 38 2.68 3.42 -17.11
C LYS A 38 1.41 2.63 -16.81
N SER A 39 1.54 1.30 -16.75
CA SER A 39 0.43 0.35 -16.52
C SER A 39 -0.32 0.53 -15.19
N ALA A 40 0.31 1.09 -14.15
CA ALA A 40 -0.34 1.34 -12.85
C ALA A 40 -0.86 2.77 -12.74
N GLY A 41 -2.18 2.92 -12.90
CA GLY A 41 -2.89 4.19 -12.86
C GLY A 41 -3.39 4.63 -11.48
N PRO A 42 -4.24 5.68 -11.42
CA PRO A 42 -4.66 6.35 -10.19
C PRO A 42 -5.41 5.45 -9.21
N ARG A 43 -6.31 4.57 -9.70
CA ARG A 43 -7.07 3.66 -8.85
C ARG A 43 -6.18 2.65 -8.14
N THR A 44 -5.18 2.10 -8.85
CA THR A 44 -4.25 1.12 -8.30
C THR A 44 -3.39 1.74 -7.21
N MET A 45 -2.81 2.92 -7.47
CA MET A 45 -1.97 3.61 -6.50
C MET A 45 -2.76 4.13 -5.29
N ALA A 46 -4.02 4.57 -5.49
CA ALA A 46 -4.90 4.94 -4.39
C ALA A 46 -5.20 3.75 -3.44
N LEU A 47 -5.52 2.56 -4.00
CA LEU A 47 -5.79 1.36 -3.21
C LEU A 47 -4.54 0.84 -2.48
N VAL A 48 -3.39 0.81 -3.15
CA VAL A 48 -2.12 0.38 -2.55
C VAL A 48 -1.71 1.32 -1.42
N GLY A 49 -1.82 2.63 -1.64
CA GLY A 49 -1.51 3.65 -0.64
C GLY A 49 -2.41 3.57 0.59
N SER A 50 -3.73 3.52 0.40
CA SER A 50 -4.68 3.47 1.51
C SER A 50 -4.60 2.18 2.31
N ALA A 51 -4.43 1.03 1.64
CA ALA A 51 -4.24 -0.26 2.31
C ALA A 51 -2.95 -0.28 3.14
N SER A 52 -1.85 0.24 2.59
CA SER A 52 -0.57 0.33 3.31
C SER A 52 -0.67 1.22 4.54
N ALA A 53 -1.27 2.40 4.41
CA ALA A 53 -1.49 3.33 5.51
C ALA A 53 -2.37 2.71 6.61
N ALA A 54 -3.47 2.06 6.23
CA ALA A 54 -4.37 1.41 7.18
C ALA A 54 -3.65 0.28 7.96
N ILE A 55 -2.88 -0.58 7.28
CA ILE A 55 -2.15 -1.67 7.93
C ILE A 55 -1.12 -1.14 8.93
N VAL A 56 -0.36 -0.10 8.57
CA VAL A 56 0.64 0.50 9.46
C VAL A 56 -0.04 1.16 10.66
N ALA A 57 -1.09 1.95 10.45
CA ALA A 57 -1.81 2.63 11.50
C ALA A 57 -2.48 1.65 12.48
N ILE A 58 -3.11 0.58 11.96
CA ILE A 58 -3.68 -0.48 12.78
C ILE A 58 -2.58 -1.17 13.60
N GLY A 59 -1.44 -1.49 12.97
CA GLY A 59 -0.29 -2.08 13.66
C GLY A 59 0.21 -1.21 14.83
N ALA A 60 0.32 0.10 14.63
CA ALA A 60 0.71 1.03 15.69
C ALA A 60 -0.30 1.09 16.85
N VAL A 61 -1.60 1.04 16.55
CA VAL A 61 -2.66 1.00 17.60
C VAL A 61 -2.60 -0.31 18.41
N LEU A 62 -2.38 -1.45 17.74
CA LEU A 62 -2.26 -2.76 18.39
C LEU A 62 -1.03 -2.87 19.31
N ASP A 63 0.10 -2.31 18.86
CA ASP A 63 1.34 -2.27 19.62
C ASP A 63 1.17 -1.42 20.90
N ALA A 64 0.62 -0.21 20.76
CA ALA A 64 0.35 0.68 21.89
C ALA A 64 -0.62 0.09 22.93
N ALA A 65 -1.61 -0.70 22.48
CA ALA A 65 -2.62 -1.27 23.37
C ALA A 65 -2.15 -2.53 24.13
N SER A 66 -1.18 -3.28 23.60
CA SER A 66 -0.93 -4.63 24.11
C SER A 66 0.49 -5.19 23.91
N ASN A 67 1.47 -4.36 23.48
CA ASN A 67 2.82 -4.82 23.07
C ASN A 67 2.76 -6.02 22.09
N TYR A 68 1.68 -6.09 21.31
CA TYR A 68 1.31 -7.27 20.56
C TYR A 68 1.87 -7.21 19.14
N GLY A 69 3.18 -7.04 19.03
CA GLY A 69 3.91 -7.28 17.79
C GLY A 69 4.80 -6.14 17.33
N ASP A 70 5.81 -6.51 16.54
CA ASP A 70 6.76 -5.58 15.96
C ASP A 70 6.16 -4.92 14.70
N PRO A 71 5.88 -3.60 14.70
CA PRO A 71 5.32 -2.88 13.56
C PRO A 71 6.23 -2.96 12.31
N THR A 72 7.52 -3.24 12.50
CA THR A 72 8.48 -3.46 11.42
C THR A 72 8.10 -4.66 10.56
N ARG A 73 7.43 -5.68 11.13
CA ARG A 73 6.97 -6.87 10.35
C ARG A 73 5.86 -6.51 9.37
N ALA A 74 4.93 -5.64 9.78
CA ALA A 74 3.87 -5.15 8.90
C ALA A 74 4.47 -4.32 7.76
N LEU A 75 5.42 -3.43 8.08
CA LEU A 75 6.17 -2.68 7.06
C LEU A 75 6.91 -3.61 6.09
N HIS A 76 7.58 -4.65 6.60
CA HIS A 76 8.29 -5.61 5.76
C HIS A 76 7.34 -6.35 4.79
N ALA A 77 6.17 -6.76 5.27
CA ALA A 77 5.14 -7.41 4.44
C ALA A 77 4.63 -6.48 3.34
N ILE A 78 4.38 -5.20 3.67
CA ILE A 78 3.96 -4.18 2.70
C ILE A 78 5.05 -3.95 1.64
N ILE A 79 6.31 -3.74 2.05
CA ILE A 79 7.44 -3.52 1.12
C ILE A 79 7.59 -4.70 0.17
N THR A 80 7.50 -5.93 0.71
CA THR A 80 7.55 -7.16 -0.09
C THR A 80 6.40 -7.22 -1.10
N GLY A 81 5.18 -6.95 -0.66
CA GLY A 81 4.00 -6.94 -1.53
C GLY A 81 4.09 -5.89 -2.65
N ILE A 82 4.55 -4.68 -2.33
CA ILE A 82 4.79 -3.62 -3.32
C ILE A 82 5.86 -4.07 -4.33
N GLY A 83 6.91 -4.76 -3.88
CA GLY A 83 7.93 -5.35 -4.76
C GLY A 83 7.33 -6.34 -5.77
N PHE A 84 6.43 -7.22 -5.33
CA PHE A 84 5.71 -8.15 -6.21
C PHE A 84 4.79 -7.44 -7.21
N LEU A 85 4.08 -6.39 -6.79
CA LEU A 85 3.27 -5.56 -7.70
C LEU A 85 4.15 -4.90 -8.77
N GLY A 86 5.32 -4.39 -8.38
CA GLY A 86 6.31 -3.81 -9.29
C GLY A 86 6.80 -4.81 -10.34
N ALA A 87 7.22 -6.00 -9.89
CA ALA A 87 7.62 -7.08 -10.80
C ALA A 87 6.47 -7.48 -11.74
N GLY A 88 5.25 -7.65 -11.22
CA GLY A 88 4.07 -7.98 -12.02
C GLY A 88 3.77 -6.93 -13.09
N LEU A 89 3.94 -5.64 -12.80
CA LEU A 89 3.75 -4.56 -13.77
C LEU A 89 4.80 -4.55 -14.89
N ILE A 90 6.03 -4.99 -14.62
CA ILE A 90 7.09 -5.13 -15.63
C ILE A 90 6.78 -6.29 -16.57
N PHE A 91 6.35 -7.44 -16.04
CA PHE A 91 6.03 -8.62 -16.85
C PHE A 91 4.69 -8.53 -17.58
N THR A 92 3.77 -7.68 -17.11
CA THR A 92 2.42 -7.49 -17.68
C THR A 92 2.39 -6.48 -18.83
N ASP A 93 3.54 -6.00 -19.33
CA ASP A 93 3.54 -5.08 -20.47
C ASP A 93 2.97 -5.77 -21.73
N LYS A 94 1.71 -5.44 -22.03
CA LYS A 94 0.87 -6.04 -23.06
C LYS A 94 1.34 -5.77 -24.50
N HIS A 95 2.42 -4.99 -24.67
CA HIS A 95 3.00 -4.71 -25.98
C HIS A 95 4.16 -5.64 -26.38
N SER A 96 4.55 -6.56 -25.51
CA SER A 96 5.65 -7.49 -25.79
C SER A 96 5.11 -8.77 -26.43
N THR A 97 4.82 -8.71 -27.73
CA THR A 97 4.72 -9.89 -28.62
C THR A 97 6.09 -10.56 -28.86
N GLY A 98 7.09 -10.25 -28.05
CA GLY A 98 8.42 -10.81 -28.14
C GLY A 98 9.23 -10.44 -26.91
N ILE A 99 9.61 -11.45 -26.13
CA ILE A 99 10.56 -11.38 -25.02
C ILE A 99 11.79 -10.62 -25.52
N GLN A 100 11.88 -9.33 -25.20
CA GLN A 100 12.99 -8.50 -25.65
C GLN A 100 14.06 -8.53 -24.57
N GLY A 101 15.04 -9.42 -24.77
CA GLY A 101 16.35 -9.35 -24.15
C GLY A 101 16.51 -10.14 -22.86
N VAL A 102 16.82 -11.43 -22.98
CA VAL A 102 17.88 -12.03 -22.16
C VAL A 102 18.85 -12.70 -23.14
N THR A 103 20.04 -12.12 -23.29
CA THR A 103 21.14 -12.47 -24.22
C THR A 103 20.98 -12.04 -25.70
N THR A 104 21.96 -11.26 -26.18
CA THR A 104 22.95 -11.82 -27.10
C THR A 104 24.11 -12.34 -26.25
#